data_AF-A0A8B8PQF9-F1
#
_entry.id   AF-A0A8B8PQF9-F1
#
_cell.length_a   1.000
_cell.length_b   1.000
_cell.length_c   1.000
_cell.angle_alpha   90.00
_cell.angle_beta   90.00
_cell.angle_gamma   90.00
#
_symmetry.space_group_name_H-M   'P 1'
#
loop_
_entity.id
_entity.type
_entity.pdbx_description
1 polymer ?
#
loop_
_entity_poly.entity_id
_entity_poly.type
_entity_poly.pdbx_seq_one_letter_code
_entity_poly.pdbx_strand_id
1 'polypeptide(L)'
;MAAAENVNRWLAAIYLLKGKLHECSDNRQMAQQCFKEALVHDIFCFEAYTSLTRHHMLTIEEETALLNDLNIDGNFSLDQEMGQFVKLFYTMQGKKYHKPTQSVIPPQLEYLSTNVDIETALAERHYFNCDYYSAYELAASILQKDVHHIECLPVYIASLMEIDKPTQLFDVAHQLVDLYPESAISWFAVGCYYLVINKVEPARRYLSKATSLDNVFGPAWLVYGHSFAVEREHDQAMAAYFRAYHLMRGCHLPLLFIGVEYGRANDCKLAEKFLSQARSVAPEDPFVLHEYGVVHYRNRDYKAALESFKEAEKILKEVNSTMSMSWTNSDRCRQKWEPLLNNIGHTLRQLRRYDEAIEYHEKALTLVQANASTYSALGFLYHLKEDWDQALEHLNNALSIRYNDSISTSLLEKTIPKYNEALRDMLPGMVDSTD
;
A
#
# COMPACT_ATOMS: atom_id res chain seq x y z
N MET A 1 -42.51 17.93 19.95
CA MET A 1 -41.41 17.51 19.04
C MET A 1 -40.19 18.40 19.20
N ALA A 2 -40.26 19.72 18.95
CA ALA A 2 -39.10 20.62 19.08
C ALA A 2 -38.37 20.60 20.44
N ALA A 3 -39.08 20.47 21.56
CA ALA A 3 -38.43 20.37 22.88
C ALA A 3 -37.67 19.04 23.09
N ALA A 4 -38.14 17.94 22.49
CA ALA A 4 -37.48 16.64 22.55
C ALA A 4 -36.28 16.56 21.60
N GLU A 5 -36.38 17.16 20.41
CA GLU A 5 -35.25 17.30 19.47
C GLU A 5 -34.11 18.14 20.07
N ASN A 6 -34.46 19.22 20.77
CA ASN A 6 -33.45 20.03 21.46
C ASN A 6 -32.75 19.25 22.57
N VAL A 7 -33.48 18.45 23.37
CA VAL A 7 -32.87 17.60 24.42
C VAL A 7 -31.91 16.57 23.81
N ASN A 8 -32.27 15.94 22.69
CA ASN A 8 -31.40 14.98 22.00
C ASN A 8 -30.11 15.64 21.50
N ARG A 9 -30.18 16.86 20.94
CA ARG A 9 -29.00 17.62 20.51
C ARG A 9 -28.08 17.98 21.67
N TRP A 10 -28.63 18.38 22.83
CA TRP A 10 -27.82 18.64 24.02
C TRP A 10 -27.14 17.38 24.54
N LEU A 11 -27.84 16.25 24.56
CA LEU A 11 -27.26 14.96 24.95
C LEU A 11 -26.14 14.54 24.00
N ALA A 12 -26.34 14.65 22.69
CA ALA A 12 -25.31 14.36 21.70
C ALA A 12 -24.05 15.21 21.91
N ALA A 13 -24.21 16.52 22.15
CA ALA A 13 -23.09 17.42 22.45
C ALA A 13 -22.36 17.06 23.74
N ILE A 14 -23.07 16.61 24.78
CA ILE A 14 -22.47 16.14 26.05
C ILE A 14 -21.66 14.86 25.80
N TYR A 15 -22.20 13.90 25.05
CA TYR A 15 -21.49 12.66 24.71
C TYR A 15 -20.28 12.90 23.83
N LEU A 16 -20.37 13.82 22.87
CA LEU A 16 -19.24 14.27 22.06
C LEU A 16 -18.11 14.84 22.94
N LEU A 17 -18.46 15.74 23.89
CA LEU A 17 -17.47 16.31 24.81
C LEU A 17 -16.84 15.24 25.71
N LYS A 18 -17.64 14.29 26.22
CA LYS A 18 -17.13 13.14 26.98
C LYS A 18 -16.18 12.29 26.15
N GLY A 19 -16.51 12.04 24.89
CA GLY A 19 -15.66 11.32 23.95
C GLY A 19 -14.29 11.99 23.80
N LYS A 20 -14.27 13.30 23.56
CA LYS A 20 -13.04 14.11 23.48
C LYS A 20 -12.23 14.09 24.80
N LEU A 21 -12.89 14.15 25.95
CA LEU A 21 -12.19 14.06 27.25
C LEU A 21 -11.55 12.68 27.46
N HIS A 22 -12.25 11.61 27.07
CA HIS A 22 -11.72 10.25 27.13
C HIS A 22 -10.57 10.05 26.15
N GLU A 23 -10.61 10.69 24.98
CA GLU A 23 -9.51 10.72 24.03
C GLU A 23 -8.28 11.42 24.58
N CYS A 24 -8.42 12.60 25.18
CA CYS A 24 -7.32 13.27 25.89
C CYS A 24 -6.78 12.47 27.09
N SER A 25 -7.59 11.55 27.63
CA SER A 25 -7.21 10.65 28.74
C SER A 25 -6.68 9.30 28.27
N ASP A 26 -6.40 9.12 26.97
CA ASP A 26 -5.96 7.87 26.31
C ASP A 26 -6.94 6.67 26.44
N ASN A 27 -8.18 6.91 26.89
CA ASN A 27 -9.20 5.88 27.07
C ASN A 27 -10.05 5.70 25.80
N ARG A 28 -9.43 5.16 24.74
CA ARG A 28 -10.02 5.12 23.40
C ARG A 28 -11.26 4.24 23.25
N GLN A 29 -11.35 3.12 23.98
CA GLN A 29 -12.54 2.25 23.94
C GLN A 29 -13.79 2.98 24.46
N MET A 30 -13.63 3.77 25.52
CA MET A 30 -14.72 4.57 26.08
C MET A 30 -15.04 5.76 25.18
N ALA A 31 -14.01 6.41 24.60
CA ALA A 31 -14.21 7.48 23.62
C ALA A 31 -15.04 6.99 22.41
N GLN A 32 -14.71 5.81 21.88
CA GLN A 32 -15.45 5.17 20.79
C GLN A 32 -16.92 4.94 21.16
N GLN A 33 -17.22 4.43 22.36
CA GLN A 33 -18.59 4.25 22.82
C GLN A 33 -19.35 5.57 22.94
N CYS A 34 -18.73 6.59 23.54
CA CYS A 34 -19.33 7.92 23.66
C CYS A 34 -19.62 8.56 22.30
N PHE A 35 -18.73 8.42 21.31
CA PHE A 35 -18.98 8.93 19.96
C PHE A 35 -20.10 8.17 19.25
N LYS A 36 -20.19 6.83 19.42
CA LYS A 36 -21.32 6.05 18.90
C LYS A 36 -22.65 6.51 19.52
N GLU A 37 -22.68 6.71 20.84
CA GLU A 37 -23.87 7.22 21.55
C GLU A 37 -24.25 8.63 21.08
N ALA A 38 -23.27 9.51 20.85
CA ALA A 38 -23.51 10.86 20.33
C ALA A 38 -24.23 10.81 18.97
N LEU A 39 -23.81 9.91 18.07
CA LEU A 39 -24.40 9.74 16.74
C LEU A 39 -25.81 9.12 16.78
N VAL A 40 -26.08 8.22 17.73
CA VAL A 40 -27.43 7.66 17.94
C VAL A 40 -28.42 8.74 18.40
N HIS A 41 -27.95 9.71 19.19
CA HIS A 41 -28.79 10.81 19.66
C HIS A 41 -28.97 11.92 18.61
N ASP A 42 -27.92 12.25 17.86
CA ASP A 42 -27.97 13.21 16.76
C ASP A 42 -27.15 12.70 15.56
N ILE A 43 -27.87 12.28 14.52
CA ILE A 43 -27.30 11.77 13.28
C ILE A 43 -26.45 12.86 12.58
N PHE A 44 -26.79 14.14 12.77
CA PHE A 44 -26.08 15.27 12.16
C PHE A 44 -24.80 15.68 12.90
N CYS A 45 -24.44 15.00 13.99
CA CYS A 45 -23.22 15.26 14.73
C CYS A 45 -21.98 14.76 13.95
N PHE A 46 -21.62 15.48 12.88
CA PHE A 46 -20.50 15.13 12.01
C PHE A 46 -19.15 15.14 12.73
N GLU A 47 -19.00 15.93 13.79
CA GLU A 47 -17.76 15.96 14.58
C GLU A 47 -17.52 14.64 15.33
N ALA A 48 -18.57 13.97 15.81
CA ALA A 48 -18.45 12.63 16.39
C ALA A 48 -18.08 11.60 15.31
N TYR A 49 -18.68 11.73 14.12
CA TYR A 49 -18.41 10.83 13.00
C TYR A 49 -16.97 10.96 12.49
N THR A 50 -16.49 12.19 12.25
CA THR A 50 -15.11 12.47 11.85
C THR A 50 -14.10 11.97 12.88
N SER A 51 -14.37 12.13 14.17
CA SER A 51 -13.48 11.60 15.22
C SER A 51 -13.37 10.07 15.15
N LEU A 52 -14.45 9.37 14.79
CA LEU A 52 -14.43 7.92 14.58
C LEU A 52 -13.68 7.51 13.31
N THR A 53 -13.92 8.20 12.19
CA THR A 53 -13.35 7.86 10.87
C THR A 53 -11.92 8.34 10.68
N ARG A 54 -11.60 9.59 11.02
CA ARG A 54 -10.27 10.21 10.91
C ARG A 54 -9.22 9.46 11.73
N HIS A 55 -9.62 8.96 12.89
CA HIS A 55 -8.75 8.17 13.75
C HIS A 55 -8.88 6.67 13.51
N HIS A 56 -9.54 6.22 12.43
CA HIS A 56 -9.68 4.82 12.03
C HIS A 56 -9.98 3.88 13.21
N MET A 57 -10.85 4.34 14.12
CA MET A 57 -11.09 3.65 15.40
C MET A 57 -11.93 2.39 15.22
N LEU A 58 -12.71 2.34 14.15
CA LEU A 58 -13.66 1.28 13.84
C LEU A 58 -13.07 0.27 12.87
N THR A 59 -13.48 -0.99 13.02
CA THR A 59 -13.32 -2.00 11.96
C THR A 59 -14.43 -1.85 10.93
N ILE A 60 -14.26 -2.42 9.74
CA ILE A 60 -15.27 -2.38 8.66
C ILE A 60 -16.62 -2.95 9.15
N GLU A 61 -16.59 -4.02 9.95
CA GLU A 61 -17.79 -4.62 10.54
C GLU A 61 -18.48 -3.68 11.52
N GLU A 62 -17.72 -2.98 12.36
CA GLU A 62 -18.27 -2.01 13.30
C GLU A 62 -18.82 -0.76 12.61
N GLU A 63 -18.21 -0.32 11.50
CA GLU A 63 -18.72 0.79 10.69
C GLU A 63 -20.04 0.43 10.00
N THR A 64 -20.12 -0.77 9.42
CA THR A 64 -21.35 -1.24 8.79
C THR A 64 -22.46 -1.48 9.81
N ALA A 65 -22.13 -2.01 11.00
CA ALA A 65 -23.07 -2.12 12.11
C ALA A 65 -23.57 -0.73 12.56
N LEU A 66 -22.66 0.24 12.74
CA LEU A 66 -23.03 1.61 13.10
C LEU A 66 -23.99 2.24 12.08
N LEU A 67 -23.73 2.07 10.79
CA LEU A 67 -24.61 2.58 9.73
C LEU A 67 -26.00 1.92 9.74
N ASN A 68 -26.09 0.65 10.13
CA ASN A 68 -27.36 -0.05 10.29
C ASN A 68 -28.11 0.40 11.55
N ASP A 69 -27.39 0.59 12.65
CA ASP A 69 -27.95 1.02 13.96
C ASP A 69 -28.50 2.45 13.92
N LEU A 70 -27.93 3.30 13.07
CA LEU A 70 -28.34 4.70 12.90
C LEU A 70 -29.76 4.88 12.34
N ASN A 71 -30.44 3.81 11.90
CA ASN A 71 -31.84 3.76 11.45
C ASN A 71 -32.31 5.03 10.70
N ILE A 72 -31.55 5.38 9.65
CA ILE A 72 -31.67 6.62 8.87
C ILE A 72 -33.07 6.76 8.23
N ASP A 73 -33.78 5.65 8.05
CA ASP A 73 -35.09 5.59 7.40
C ASP A 73 -36.28 5.78 8.39
N GLY A 74 -36.05 5.65 9.70
CA GLY A 74 -37.13 5.57 10.70
C GLY A 74 -37.13 6.63 11.79
N ASN A 75 -35.98 7.26 12.08
CA ASN A 75 -35.88 8.27 13.13
C ASN A 75 -35.69 9.66 12.52
N PHE A 76 -36.51 10.58 13.02
CA PHE A 76 -36.72 11.96 12.56
C PHE A 76 -37.61 12.07 11.33
N SER A 77 -38.55 13.01 11.42
CA SER A 77 -39.34 13.55 10.31
C SER A 77 -38.41 14.25 9.31
N LEU A 78 -37.56 13.48 8.67
CA LEU A 78 -36.60 13.92 7.67
C LEU A 78 -37.25 13.81 6.30
N ASP A 79 -37.09 14.86 5.50
CA ASP A 79 -37.32 14.76 4.08
C ASP A 79 -36.47 13.60 3.54
N GLN A 80 -37.07 12.71 2.75
CA GLN A 80 -36.41 11.49 2.25
C GLN A 80 -35.06 11.78 1.57
N GLU A 81 -34.90 12.98 0.99
CA GLU A 81 -33.67 13.46 0.38
C GLU A 81 -32.52 13.64 1.38
N MET A 82 -32.79 14.19 2.57
CA MET A 82 -31.76 14.42 3.60
C MET A 82 -31.27 13.12 4.21
N GLY A 83 -32.16 12.14 4.42
CA GLY A 83 -31.77 10.80 4.87
C GLY A 83 -30.86 10.10 3.84
N GLN A 84 -31.21 10.19 2.56
CA GLN A 84 -30.37 9.66 1.47
C GLN A 84 -29.01 10.35 1.39
N PHE A 85 -28.96 11.67 1.59
CA PHE A 85 -27.70 12.43 1.62
C PHE A 85 -26.77 11.97 2.74
N VAL A 86 -27.26 11.90 3.99
CA VAL A 86 -26.44 11.48 5.13
C VAL A 86 -25.93 10.05 4.94
N LYS A 87 -26.80 9.15 4.47
CA LYS A 87 -26.42 7.76 4.17
C LYS A 87 -25.33 7.70 3.10
N LEU A 88 -25.47 8.47 2.01
CA LEU A 88 -24.45 8.54 0.98
C LEU A 88 -23.13 9.08 1.56
N PHE A 89 -23.18 10.18 2.29
CA PHE A 89 -21.97 10.82 2.78
C PHE A 89 -21.19 9.94 3.77
N TYR A 90 -21.88 9.33 4.75
CA TYR A 90 -21.23 8.42 5.70
C TYR A 90 -20.79 7.11 5.04
N THR A 91 -21.55 6.57 4.09
CA THR A 91 -21.07 5.39 3.34
C THR A 91 -19.86 5.73 2.48
N MET A 92 -19.76 6.95 1.95
CA MET A 92 -18.61 7.39 1.16
C MET A 92 -17.33 7.45 1.98
N GLN A 93 -17.39 8.04 3.18
CA GLN A 93 -16.24 8.15 4.09
C GLN A 93 -15.84 6.82 4.74
N GLY A 94 -16.79 5.90 5.02
CA GLY A 94 -16.49 4.59 5.61
C GLY A 94 -15.97 3.56 4.61
N LYS A 95 -16.49 3.53 3.37
CA LYS A 95 -16.12 2.52 2.36
C LYS A 95 -14.83 2.87 1.62
N LYS A 96 -13.69 2.89 2.33
CA LYS A 96 -12.38 3.25 1.74
C LYS A 96 -11.80 2.18 0.80
N TYR A 97 -12.09 0.91 1.03
CA TYR A 97 -11.44 -0.23 0.34
C TYR A 97 -12.29 -0.88 -0.76
N HIS A 98 -13.44 -0.30 -1.11
CA HIS A 98 -14.26 -0.79 -2.22
C HIS A 98 -13.83 -0.16 -3.55
N LYS A 99 -14.13 -0.84 -4.67
CA LYS A 99 -13.85 -0.32 -6.01
C LYS A 99 -14.54 1.03 -6.26
N PRO A 100 -13.90 1.98 -6.98
CA PRO A 100 -14.42 3.33 -7.17
C PRO A 100 -15.73 3.32 -7.98
N THR A 101 -15.87 2.34 -8.88
CA THR A 101 -17.04 2.16 -9.75
C THR A 101 -18.34 1.85 -9.01
N GLN A 102 -18.26 1.45 -7.73
CA GLN A 102 -19.45 1.07 -6.95
C GLN A 102 -20.15 2.26 -6.29
N SER A 103 -19.58 3.47 -6.30
CA SER A 103 -20.29 4.67 -5.83
C SER A 103 -21.16 5.27 -6.91
N VAL A 104 -22.38 4.72 -7.03
CA VAL A 104 -23.46 5.39 -7.76
C VAL A 104 -23.98 6.50 -6.85
N ILE A 105 -23.64 7.75 -7.17
CA ILE A 105 -24.33 8.91 -6.61
C ILE A 105 -25.78 8.83 -7.11
N PRO A 106 -26.80 8.88 -6.24
CA PRO A 106 -28.19 8.92 -6.67
C PRO A 106 -28.42 10.09 -7.63
N PRO A 107 -29.22 9.95 -8.69
CA PRO A 107 -29.43 11.01 -9.68
C PRO A 107 -30.01 12.29 -9.06
N GLN A 108 -30.71 12.20 -7.93
CA GLN A 108 -31.23 13.33 -7.17
C GLN A 108 -30.12 14.20 -6.56
N LEU A 109 -28.93 13.64 -6.37
CA LEU A 109 -27.79 14.24 -5.67
C LEU A 109 -26.61 14.52 -6.60
N GLU A 110 -26.84 14.54 -7.92
CA GLU A 110 -25.79 14.73 -8.93
C GLU A 110 -25.01 16.04 -8.75
N TYR A 111 -25.64 17.08 -8.18
CA TYR A 111 -25.00 18.35 -7.85
C TYR A 111 -23.83 18.21 -6.85
N LEU A 112 -23.83 17.17 -6.02
CA LEU A 112 -22.78 16.89 -5.03
C LEU A 112 -21.53 16.24 -5.63
N SER A 113 -21.58 15.76 -6.88
CA SER A 113 -20.42 15.18 -7.56
C SER A 113 -19.21 16.13 -7.62
N THR A 114 -19.47 17.44 -7.56
CA THR A 114 -18.45 18.49 -7.58
C THR A 114 -17.89 18.85 -6.20
N ASN A 115 -18.41 18.25 -5.13
CA ASN A 115 -17.99 18.54 -3.76
C ASN A 115 -16.60 17.93 -3.48
N VAL A 116 -15.73 18.76 -2.91
CA VAL A 116 -14.35 18.43 -2.55
C VAL A 116 -14.26 17.22 -1.61
N ASP A 117 -15.16 17.08 -0.64
CA ASP A 117 -15.11 15.96 0.33
C ASP A 117 -15.40 14.61 -0.36
N ILE A 118 -16.31 14.61 -1.33
CA ILE A 118 -16.67 13.41 -2.10
C ILE A 118 -15.55 13.09 -3.09
N GLU A 119 -15.00 14.09 -3.77
CA GLU A 119 -13.82 13.93 -4.62
C GLU A 119 -12.62 13.38 -3.80
N THR A 120 -12.42 13.84 -2.55
CA THR A 120 -11.38 13.33 -1.64
C THR A 120 -11.62 11.86 -1.29
N ALA A 121 -12.85 11.48 -0.94
CA ALA A 121 -13.20 10.07 -0.68
C ALA A 121 -13.01 9.17 -1.92
N LEU A 122 -13.27 9.70 -3.12
CA LEU A 122 -12.98 9.00 -4.37
C LEU A 122 -11.47 8.86 -4.61
N ALA A 123 -10.68 9.89 -4.32
CA ALA A 123 -9.22 9.84 -4.41
C ALA A 123 -8.63 8.80 -3.45
N GLU A 124 -9.12 8.71 -2.20
CA GLU A 124 -8.75 7.66 -1.24
C GLU A 124 -9.01 6.26 -1.80
N ARG A 125 -10.17 6.04 -2.43
CA ARG A 125 -10.50 4.74 -3.04
C ARG A 125 -9.58 4.38 -4.20
N HIS A 126 -9.30 5.34 -5.07
CA HIS A 126 -8.33 5.10 -6.15
C HIS A 126 -6.96 4.75 -5.58
N TYR A 127 -6.53 5.43 -4.51
CA TYR A 127 -5.29 5.13 -3.83
C TYR A 127 -5.25 3.68 -3.28
N PHE A 128 -6.30 3.24 -2.59
CA PHE A 128 -6.36 1.87 -2.05
C PHE A 128 -6.55 0.79 -3.13
N ASN A 129 -7.12 1.13 -4.29
CA ASN A 129 -7.15 0.24 -5.46
C ASN A 129 -5.84 0.24 -6.26
N CYS A 130 -4.80 0.92 -5.77
CA CYS A 130 -3.48 1.06 -6.41
C CYS A 130 -3.48 1.90 -7.70
N ASP A 131 -4.53 2.69 -7.95
CA ASP A 131 -4.60 3.67 -9.04
C ASP A 131 -3.98 5.01 -8.62
N TYR A 132 -2.67 5.02 -8.33
CA TYR A 132 -2.02 6.19 -7.73
C TYR A 132 -2.09 7.46 -8.60
N TYR A 133 -2.06 7.34 -9.92
CA TYR A 133 -2.12 8.51 -10.80
C TYR A 133 -3.51 9.15 -10.82
N SER A 134 -4.58 8.35 -10.92
CA SER A 134 -5.95 8.87 -10.83
C SER A 134 -6.20 9.51 -9.47
N ALA A 135 -5.70 8.90 -8.39
CA ALA A 135 -5.73 9.49 -7.06
C ALA A 135 -4.97 10.82 -7.00
N TYR A 136 -3.78 10.90 -7.61
CA TYR A 136 -2.98 12.11 -7.70
C TYR A 136 -3.67 13.22 -8.53
N GLU A 137 -4.25 12.89 -9.68
CA GLU A 137 -4.93 13.88 -10.54
C GLU A 137 -6.16 14.46 -9.84
N LEU A 138 -6.97 13.60 -9.21
CA LEU A 138 -8.11 14.03 -8.39
C LEU A 138 -7.64 14.90 -7.23
N ALA A 139 -6.67 14.45 -6.45
CA ALA A 139 -6.12 15.20 -5.32
C ALA A 139 -5.49 16.55 -5.75
N ALA A 140 -4.79 16.59 -6.88
CA ALA A 140 -4.23 17.83 -7.42
C ALA A 140 -5.33 18.80 -7.86
N SER A 141 -6.41 18.30 -8.48
CA SER A 141 -7.56 19.12 -8.87
C SER A 141 -8.30 19.69 -7.66
N ILE A 142 -8.40 18.91 -6.57
CA ILE A 142 -8.94 19.35 -5.28
C ILE A 142 -8.09 20.48 -4.71
N LEU A 143 -6.77 20.31 -4.65
CA LEU A 143 -5.86 21.30 -4.10
C LEU A 143 -5.76 22.58 -4.96
N GLN A 144 -6.13 22.53 -6.24
CA GLN A 144 -6.29 23.74 -7.05
C GLN A 144 -7.55 24.54 -6.68
N LYS A 145 -8.64 23.85 -6.29
CA LYS A 145 -9.89 24.49 -5.85
C LYS A 145 -9.79 24.99 -4.40
N ASP A 146 -9.26 24.16 -3.52
CA ASP A 146 -9.04 24.43 -2.11
C ASP A 146 -7.60 24.05 -1.73
N VAL A 147 -6.73 25.07 -1.69
CA VAL A 147 -5.29 24.93 -1.47
C VAL A 147 -4.96 24.24 -0.15
N HIS A 148 -5.87 24.28 0.84
CA HIS A 148 -5.57 23.85 2.21
C HIS A 148 -6.53 22.81 2.77
N HIS A 149 -7.11 21.99 1.90
CA HIS A 149 -8.00 20.91 2.33
C HIS A 149 -7.26 19.83 3.15
N ILE A 150 -7.48 19.81 4.48
CA ILE A 150 -6.71 19.01 5.44
C ILE A 150 -6.83 17.49 5.18
N GLU A 151 -7.99 17.00 4.74
CA GLU A 151 -8.23 15.56 4.55
C GLU A 151 -7.63 15.03 3.24
N CYS A 152 -7.45 15.87 2.23
CA CYS A 152 -6.86 15.48 0.94
C CYS A 152 -5.33 15.44 1.01
N LEU A 153 -4.71 16.29 1.84
CA LEU A 153 -3.26 16.40 1.95
C LEU A 153 -2.54 15.05 2.21
N PRO A 154 -2.98 14.18 3.16
CA PRO A 154 -2.36 12.86 3.35
C PRO A 154 -2.39 11.98 2.10
N VAL A 155 -3.52 11.94 1.39
CA VAL A 155 -3.70 11.15 0.16
C VAL A 155 -2.84 11.69 -0.97
N TYR A 156 -2.78 13.01 -1.09
CA TYR A 156 -1.94 13.69 -2.07
C TYR A 156 -0.45 13.42 -1.83
N ILE A 157 0.03 13.58 -0.58
CA ILE A 157 1.41 13.31 -0.18
C ILE A 157 1.77 11.83 -0.40
N ALA A 158 0.88 10.92 0.00
CA ALA A 158 1.08 9.49 -0.20
C ALA A 158 1.14 9.14 -1.69
N SER A 159 0.25 9.70 -2.51
CA SER A 159 0.26 9.48 -3.97
C SER A 159 1.55 10.02 -4.62
N LEU A 160 2.04 11.19 -4.19
CA LEU A 160 3.32 11.75 -4.64
C LEU A 160 4.53 10.88 -4.27
N MET A 161 4.51 10.32 -3.05
CA MET A 161 5.50 9.37 -2.58
C MET A 161 5.48 8.09 -3.42
N GLU A 162 4.30 7.57 -3.74
CA GLU A 162 4.15 6.35 -4.53
C GLU A 162 4.53 6.55 -6.02
N ILE A 163 4.26 7.72 -6.60
CA ILE A 163 4.65 8.08 -7.98
C ILE A 163 6.13 8.49 -8.10
N ASP A 164 6.82 8.71 -6.98
CA ASP A 164 8.23 9.12 -6.93
C ASP A 164 8.50 10.48 -7.63
N LYS A 165 7.73 11.52 -7.25
CA LYS A 165 7.91 12.91 -7.70
C LYS A 165 8.48 13.80 -6.57
N PRO A 166 9.81 13.78 -6.34
CA PRO A 166 10.42 14.50 -5.21
C PRO A 166 10.34 16.03 -5.32
N THR A 167 10.28 16.58 -6.54
CA THR A 167 10.22 18.04 -6.75
C THR A 167 8.90 18.63 -6.27
N GLN A 168 7.79 18.06 -6.71
CA GLN A 168 6.46 18.48 -6.27
C GLN A 168 6.26 18.26 -4.77
N LEU A 169 6.75 17.13 -4.25
CA LEU A 169 6.68 16.83 -2.83
C LEU A 169 7.51 17.81 -1.98
N PHE A 170 8.65 18.27 -2.49
CA PHE A 170 9.47 19.32 -1.87
C PHE A 170 8.70 20.63 -1.76
N ASP A 171 8.11 21.09 -2.87
CA ASP A 171 7.39 22.37 -2.93
C ASP A 171 6.22 22.37 -1.94
N VAL A 172 5.44 21.29 -1.93
CA VAL A 172 4.29 21.11 -1.03
C VAL A 172 4.75 21.07 0.43
N ALA A 173 5.83 20.34 0.73
CA ALA A 173 6.36 20.27 2.09
C ALA A 173 6.82 21.65 2.60
N HIS A 174 7.47 22.46 1.77
CA HIS A 174 7.90 23.81 2.16
C HIS A 174 6.72 24.73 2.39
N GLN A 175 5.74 24.73 1.48
CA GLN A 175 4.51 25.51 1.64
C GLN A 175 3.76 25.15 2.92
N LEU A 176 3.66 23.86 3.25
CA LEU A 176 3.00 23.41 4.48
C LEU A 176 3.75 23.83 5.74
N VAL A 177 5.09 23.80 5.74
CA VAL A 177 5.89 24.23 6.90
C VAL A 177 5.79 25.75 7.10
N ASP A 178 5.81 26.53 6.02
CA ASP A 178 5.70 27.99 6.08
C ASP A 178 4.32 28.43 6.61
N LEU A 179 3.25 27.72 6.24
CA LEU A 179 1.89 28.05 6.62
C LEU A 179 1.46 27.43 7.96
N TYR A 180 1.86 26.19 8.24
CA TYR A 180 1.41 25.40 9.38
C TYR A 180 2.58 24.71 10.10
N PRO A 181 3.47 25.45 10.78
CA PRO A 181 4.64 24.88 11.46
C PRO A 181 4.28 24.00 12.67
N GLU A 182 3.11 24.24 13.28
CA GLU A 182 2.60 23.47 14.44
C GLU A 182 1.82 22.23 14.02
N SER A 183 1.51 22.07 12.73
CA SER A 183 0.74 20.91 12.23
C SER A 183 1.65 19.70 12.01
N ALA A 184 1.21 18.52 12.47
CA ALA A 184 1.92 17.26 12.22
C ALA A 184 2.01 16.92 10.73
N ILE A 185 1.04 17.33 9.92
CA ILE A 185 0.95 17.04 8.48
C ILE A 185 2.13 17.67 7.71
N SER A 186 2.57 18.86 8.12
CA SER A 186 3.69 19.57 7.49
C SER A 186 5.00 18.80 7.67
N TRP A 187 5.27 18.35 8.90
CA TRP A 187 6.46 17.55 9.21
C TRP A 187 6.39 16.14 8.63
N PHE A 188 5.18 15.59 8.49
CA PHE A 188 4.93 14.36 7.75
C PHE A 188 5.30 14.50 6.27
N ALA A 189 4.89 15.57 5.59
CA ALA A 189 5.27 15.85 4.20
C ALA A 189 6.80 15.91 4.03
N VAL A 190 7.49 16.62 4.94
CA VAL A 190 8.96 16.70 4.97
C VAL A 190 9.59 15.33 5.19
N GLY A 191 9.04 14.52 6.10
CA GLY A 191 9.48 13.15 6.36
C GLY A 191 9.37 12.26 5.11
N CYS A 192 8.22 12.30 4.43
CA CYS A 192 8.00 11.58 3.18
C CYS A 192 8.98 12.02 2.09
N TYR A 193 9.24 13.32 1.94
CA TYR A 193 10.22 13.86 1.01
C TYR A 193 11.62 13.27 1.21
N TYR A 194 12.11 13.26 2.47
CA TYR A 194 13.43 12.73 2.76
C TYR A 194 13.52 11.21 2.54
N LEU A 195 12.44 10.46 2.74
CA LEU A 195 12.39 9.04 2.41
C LEU A 195 12.47 8.79 0.90
N VAL A 196 11.80 9.60 0.09
CA VAL A 196 11.89 9.52 -1.38
C VAL A 196 13.33 9.77 -1.87
N ILE A 197 14.05 10.69 -1.23
CA ILE A 197 15.48 10.96 -1.52
C ILE A 197 16.42 9.91 -0.90
N ASN A 198 15.87 8.92 -0.19
CA ASN A 198 16.61 7.88 0.50
C ASN A 198 17.58 8.42 1.59
N LYS A 199 17.21 9.55 2.21
CA LYS A 199 17.89 10.13 3.39
C LYS A 199 17.07 9.78 4.63
N VAL A 200 17.35 8.61 5.20
CA VAL A 200 16.55 8.03 6.29
C VAL A 200 16.75 8.75 7.63
N GLU A 201 17.97 9.20 7.95
CA GLU A 201 18.28 9.86 9.23
C GLU A 201 17.52 11.19 9.40
N PRO A 202 17.51 12.15 8.43
CA PRO A 202 16.66 13.34 8.53
C PRO A 202 15.17 13.00 8.53
N ALA A 203 14.75 12.02 7.72
CA ALA A 203 13.35 11.60 7.68
C ALA A 203 12.85 11.18 9.06
N ARG A 204 13.61 10.36 9.79
CA ARG A 204 13.28 9.92 11.15
C ARG A 204 13.11 11.07 12.12
N ARG A 205 13.97 12.10 12.04
CA ARG A 205 13.87 13.28 12.92
C ARG A 205 12.58 14.05 12.70
N TYR A 206 12.22 14.29 11.43
CA TYR A 206 10.99 15.03 11.11
C TYR A 206 9.73 14.20 11.34
N LEU A 207 9.77 12.89 11.09
CA LEU A 207 8.66 11.98 11.43
C LEU A 207 8.47 11.86 12.94
N SER A 208 9.55 11.78 13.72
CA SER A 208 9.48 11.83 15.19
C SER A 208 8.92 13.16 15.69
N LYS A 209 9.23 14.28 15.02
CA LYS A 209 8.58 15.56 15.31
C LYS A 209 7.08 15.52 14.99
N ALA A 210 6.69 14.97 13.84
CA ALA A 210 5.28 14.83 13.46
C ALA A 210 4.49 14.00 14.48
N THR A 211 5.02 12.85 14.91
CA THR A 211 4.35 11.98 15.89
C THR A 211 4.34 12.55 17.31
N SER A 212 5.28 13.46 17.63
CA SER A 212 5.26 14.20 18.90
C SER A 212 4.23 15.32 18.95
N LEU A 213 3.90 15.91 17.80
CA LEU A 213 2.88 16.95 17.68
C LEU A 213 1.47 16.35 17.68
N ASP A 214 1.28 15.26 16.95
CA ASP A 214 0.02 14.50 16.93
C ASP A 214 0.33 13.01 17.11
N ASN A 215 0.01 12.49 18.29
CA ASN A 215 0.20 11.08 18.63
C ASN A 215 -0.85 10.16 17.97
N VAL A 216 -1.99 10.71 17.54
CA VAL A 216 -3.09 9.96 16.92
C VAL A 216 -2.94 9.87 15.40
N PHE A 217 -2.02 10.63 14.81
CA PHE A 217 -1.80 10.67 13.37
C PHE A 217 -1.19 9.35 12.83
N GLY A 218 -2.05 8.43 12.44
CA GLY A 218 -1.72 7.08 11.96
C GLY A 218 -0.73 7.03 10.78
N PRO A 219 -0.92 7.81 9.70
CA PRO A 219 -0.01 7.79 8.55
C PRO A 219 1.44 8.12 8.89
N ALA A 220 1.68 9.04 9.84
CA ALA A 220 3.04 9.34 10.28
C ALA A 220 3.71 8.16 10.99
N TRP A 221 3.00 7.42 11.84
CA TRP A 221 3.54 6.22 12.48
C TRP A 221 3.88 5.12 11.47
N LEU A 222 3.06 4.97 10.44
CA LEU A 222 3.30 3.99 9.38
C LEU A 222 4.58 4.33 8.58
N VAL A 223 4.72 5.59 8.16
CA VAL A 223 5.93 6.06 7.46
C VAL A 223 7.15 6.09 8.38
N TYR A 224 6.98 6.33 9.67
CA TYR A 224 8.03 6.19 10.67
C TYR A 224 8.52 4.73 10.75
N GLY A 225 7.62 3.75 10.70
CA GLY A 225 7.97 2.33 10.57
C GLY A 225 8.75 2.03 9.29
N HIS A 226 8.34 2.60 8.14
CA HIS A 226 9.07 2.43 6.87
C HIS A 226 10.53 2.89 6.99
N SER A 227 10.78 3.99 7.70
CA SER A 227 12.15 4.51 7.87
C SER A 227 13.08 3.50 8.57
N PHE A 228 12.60 2.79 9.59
CA PHE A 228 13.37 1.72 10.25
C PHE A 228 13.48 0.46 9.39
N ALA A 229 12.42 0.13 8.66
CA ALA A 229 12.39 -1.04 7.77
C ALA A 229 13.42 -0.92 6.63
N VAL A 230 13.69 0.29 6.12
CA VAL A 230 14.73 0.53 5.11
C VAL A 230 16.12 0.28 5.67
N GLU A 231 16.37 0.61 6.94
CA GLU A 231 17.65 0.36 7.63
C GLU A 231 17.80 -1.04 8.22
N ARG A 232 16.76 -1.88 8.13
CA ARG A 232 16.69 -3.23 8.70
C ARG A 232 16.70 -3.28 10.22
N GLU A 233 16.25 -2.21 10.88
CA GLU A 233 16.02 -2.19 12.32
C GLU A 233 14.64 -2.77 12.65
N HIS A 234 14.54 -4.11 12.62
CA HIS A 234 13.27 -4.85 12.71
C HIS A 234 12.48 -4.55 13.99
N ASP A 235 13.13 -4.48 15.16
CA ASP A 235 12.44 -4.28 16.45
C ASP A 235 11.78 -2.90 16.55
N GLN A 236 12.47 -1.85 16.09
CA GLN A 236 11.97 -0.48 16.12
C GLN A 236 10.87 -0.27 15.07
N ALA A 237 11.05 -0.85 13.88
CA ALA A 237 10.02 -0.88 12.84
C ALA A 237 8.73 -1.54 13.36
N MET A 238 8.87 -2.68 14.02
CA MET A 238 7.75 -3.43 14.59
C MET A 238 7.00 -2.61 15.66
N ALA A 239 7.72 -1.92 16.55
CA ALA A 239 7.11 -1.05 17.55
C ALA A 239 6.29 0.09 16.91
N ALA A 240 6.82 0.72 15.86
CA ALA A 240 6.11 1.76 15.12
C ALA A 240 4.87 1.23 14.40
N TYR A 241 4.96 0.07 13.74
CA TYR A 241 3.80 -0.53 13.07
C TYR A 241 2.72 -1.00 14.03
N PHE A 242 3.07 -1.56 15.20
CA PHE A 242 2.07 -1.90 16.22
C PHE A 242 1.35 -0.66 16.76
N ARG A 243 2.07 0.46 16.92
CA ARG A 243 1.43 1.74 17.22
C ARG A 243 0.47 2.16 16.11
N ALA A 244 0.91 2.13 14.86
CA ALA A 244 0.06 2.42 13.71
C ALA A 244 -1.18 1.50 13.65
N TYR A 245 -1.03 0.21 13.94
CA TYR A 245 -2.13 -0.76 13.99
C TYR A 245 -3.16 -0.44 15.08
N HIS A 246 -2.71 -0.05 16.27
CA HIS A 246 -3.62 0.35 17.35
C HIS A 246 -4.38 1.65 17.03
N LEU A 247 -3.76 2.56 16.28
CA LEU A 247 -4.38 3.77 15.78
C LEU A 247 -5.35 3.47 14.64
N MET A 248 -4.95 2.64 13.67
CA MET A 248 -5.67 2.38 12.42
C MET A 248 -6.19 0.95 12.34
N ARG A 249 -7.23 0.64 13.14
CA ARG A 249 -7.79 -0.72 13.23
C ARG A 249 -8.50 -1.16 11.95
N GLY A 250 -9.10 -0.21 11.25
CA GLY A 250 -9.79 -0.45 9.98
C GLY A 250 -8.85 -0.55 8.76
N CYS A 251 -7.54 -0.38 8.92
CA CYS A 251 -6.59 -0.39 7.80
C CYS A 251 -5.77 -1.67 7.75
N HIS A 252 -5.62 -2.22 6.54
CA HIS A 252 -4.80 -3.41 6.30
C HIS A 252 -3.30 -3.11 6.19
N LEU A 253 -2.91 -1.87 5.90
CA LEU A 253 -1.50 -1.50 5.68
C LEU A 253 -0.60 -1.76 6.91
N PRO A 254 -0.97 -1.38 8.15
CA PRO A 254 -0.16 -1.73 9.32
C PRO A 254 0.01 -3.25 9.48
N LEU A 255 -1.07 -4.02 9.27
CA LEU A 255 -1.05 -5.49 9.34
C LEU A 255 -0.13 -6.10 8.27
N LEU A 256 -0.18 -5.54 7.06
CA LEU A 256 0.69 -5.92 5.95
C LEU A 256 2.17 -5.75 6.34
N PHE A 257 2.57 -4.56 6.81
CA PHE A 257 3.97 -4.29 7.15
C PHE A 257 4.44 -5.09 8.38
N ILE A 258 3.58 -5.32 9.37
CA ILE A 258 3.87 -6.25 10.47
C ILE A 258 4.15 -7.66 9.92
N GLY A 259 3.32 -8.14 8.99
CA GLY A 259 3.52 -9.42 8.32
C GLY A 259 4.84 -9.51 7.55
N VAL A 260 5.21 -8.44 6.84
CA VAL A 260 6.48 -8.32 6.12
C VAL A 260 7.67 -8.40 7.07
N GLU A 261 7.64 -7.66 8.17
CA GLU A 261 8.72 -7.65 9.17
C GLU A 261 8.86 -9.01 9.86
N TYR A 262 7.77 -9.68 10.25
CA TYR A 262 7.84 -11.06 10.75
C TYR A 262 8.37 -12.03 9.69
N GLY A 263 8.01 -11.84 8.42
CA GLY A 263 8.57 -12.61 7.32
C GLY A 263 10.08 -12.42 7.23
N ARG A 264 10.59 -11.19 7.34
CA ARG A 264 12.03 -10.87 7.33
C ARG A 264 12.75 -11.45 8.55
N ALA A 265 12.09 -11.47 9.71
CA ALA A 265 12.55 -12.13 10.94
C ALA A 265 12.48 -13.67 10.89
N ASN A 266 12.02 -14.24 9.76
CA ASN A 266 11.87 -15.69 9.52
C ASN A 266 10.74 -16.38 10.34
N ASP A 267 9.89 -15.60 11.01
CA ASP A 267 8.72 -16.09 11.75
C ASP A 267 7.50 -16.24 10.82
N CYS A 268 7.59 -17.18 9.89
CA CYS A 268 6.60 -17.35 8.82
C CYS A 268 5.17 -17.64 9.32
N LYS A 269 5.03 -18.33 10.46
CA LYS A 269 3.71 -18.64 11.07
C LYS A 269 2.97 -17.41 11.58
N LEU A 270 3.70 -16.46 12.17
CA LEU A 270 3.10 -15.20 12.64
C LEU A 270 2.81 -14.29 11.46
N ALA A 271 3.75 -14.21 10.51
CA ALA A 271 3.56 -13.47 9.27
C ALA A 271 2.27 -13.88 8.54
N GLU A 272 2.03 -15.18 8.38
CA GLU A 272 0.81 -15.71 7.73
C GLU A 272 -0.48 -15.31 8.47
N LYS A 273 -0.47 -15.25 9.81
CA LYS A 273 -1.63 -14.81 10.60
C LYS A 273 -1.95 -13.34 10.36
N PHE A 274 -0.95 -12.46 10.38
CA PHE A 274 -1.18 -11.03 10.15
C PHE A 274 -1.56 -10.74 8.69
N LEU A 275 -0.96 -11.43 7.74
CA LEU A 275 -1.31 -11.27 6.32
C LEU A 275 -2.69 -11.84 5.98
N SER A 276 -3.14 -12.91 6.63
CA SER A 276 -4.51 -13.42 6.46
C SER A 276 -5.55 -12.45 7.05
N GLN A 277 -5.23 -11.78 8.16
CA GLN A 277 -6.05 -10.67 8.66
C GLN A 277 -6.06 -9.49 7.68
N ALA A 278 -4.90 -9.08 7.14
CA ALA A 278 -4.84 -8.03 6.13
C ALA A 278 -5.69 -8.38 4.89
N ARG A 279 -5.65 -9.63 4.44
CA ARG A 279 -6.46 -10.14 3.31
C ARG A 279 -7.97 -10.10 3.60
N SER A 280 -8.39 -10.33 4.85
CA SER A 280 -9.82 -10.21 5.21
C SER A 280 -10.34 -8.78 5.12
N VAL A 281 -9.47 -7.79 5.35
CA VAL A 281 -9.80 -6.37 5.26
C VAL A 281 -9.76 -5.89 3.81
N ALA A 282 -8.70 -6.22 3.07
CA ALA A 282 -8.51 -5.86 1.67
C ALA A 282 -8.10 -7.10 0.84
N PRO A 283 -9.06 -7.84 0.28
CA PRO A 283 -8.77 -9.04 -0.52
C PRO A 283 -8.26 -8.72 -1.92
N GLU A 284 -8.53 -7.51 -2.41
CA GLU A 284 -8.19 -7.07 -3.76
C GLU A 284 -6.85 -6.30 -3.83
N ASP A 285 -6.14 -6.13 -2.72
CA ASP A 285 -4.86 -5.42 -2.72
C ASP A 285 -3.73 -6.33 -3.27
N PRO A 286 -3.08 -5.97 -4.40
CA PRO A 286 -1.98 -6.72 -4.97
C PRO A 286 -0.77 -6.84 -4.02
N PHE A 287 -0.51 -5.84 -3.17
CA PHE A 287 0.60 -5.88 -2.22
C PHE A 287 0.39 -6.95 -1.15
N VAL A 288 -0.83 -7.09 -0.64
CA VAL A 288 -1.17 -8.13 0.34
C VAL A 288 -1.00 -9.52 -0.27
N LEU A 289 -1.49 -9.72 -1.50
CA LEU A 289 -1.36 -10.99 -2.20
C LEU A 289 0.09 -11.35 -2.53
N HIS A 290 0.90 -10.35 -2.91
CA HIS A 290 2.33 -10.52 -3.13
C HIS A 290 3.04 -11.01 -1.86
N GLU A 291 2.89 -10.31 -0.74
CA GLU A 291 3.57 -10.69 0.51
C GLU A 291 3.05 -12.02 1.06
N TYR A 292 1.77 -12.31 0.90
CA TYR A 292 1.19 -13.61 1.23
C TYR A 292 1.85 -14.74 0.40
N GLY A 293 2.04 -14.53 -0.90
CA GLY A 293 2.77 -15.45 -1.77
C GLY A 293 4.24 -15.64 -1.37
N VAL A 294 4.93 -14.57 -0.93
CA VAL A 294 6.31 -14.63 -0.43
C VAL A 294 6.41 -15.50 0.83
N VAL A 295 5.46 -15.37 1.76
CA VAL A 295 5.42 -16.21 2.98
C VAL A 295 5.15 -17.67 2.62
N HIS A 296 4.23 -17.96 1.70
CA HIS A 296 4.00 -19.34 1.21
C HIS A 296 5.22 -19.94 0.50
N TYR A 297 5.93 -19.14 -0.28
CA TYR A 297 7.20 -19.55 -0.90
C TYR A 297 8.23 -19.95 0.15
N ARG A 298 8.36 -19.18 1.24
CA ARG A 298 9.25 -19.50 2.37
C ARG A 298 8.81 -20.76 3.11
N ASN A 299 7.51 -20.99 3.25
CA ASN A 299 6.93 -22.21 3.79
C ASN A 299 7.05 -23.43 2.86
N ARG A 300 7.61 -23.27 1.65
CA ARG A 300 7.75 -24.29 0.58
C ARG A 300 6.43 -24.74 -0.05
N ASP A 301 5.33 -24.04 0.19
CA ASP A 301 4.09 -24.25 -0.55
C ASP A 301 4.11 -23.44 -1.85
N TYR A 302 4.84 -23.96 -2.84
CA TYR A 302 5.02 -23.29 -4.12
C TYR A 302 3.75 -23.21 -4.96
N LYS A 303 2.75 -24.08 -4.71
CA LYS A 303 1.48 -24.05 -5.44
C LYS A 303 0.62 -22.88 -4.96
N ALA A 304 0.41 -22.79 -3.65
CA ALA A 304 -0.33 -21.68 -3.06
C ALA A 304 0.36 -20.31 -3.31
N ALA A 305 1.69 -20.29 -3.29
CA ALA A 305 2.45 -19.10 -3.65
C ALA A 305 2.17 -18.65 -5.10
N LEU A 306 2.21 -19.57 -6.06
CA LEU A 306 1.95 -19.26 -7.46
C LEU A 306 0.51 -18.76 -7.70
N GLU A 307 -0.47 -19.35 -7.01
CA GLU A 307 -1.87 -18.90 -7.08
C GLU A 307 -2.00 -17.45 -6.59
N SER A 308 -1.43 -17.14 -5.42
CA SER A 308 -1.47 -15.80 -4.84
C SER A 308 -0.79 -14.76 -5.75
N PHE A 309 0.36 -15.10 -6.33
CA PHE A 309 1.05 -14.20 -7.26
C PHE A 309 0.29 -13.99 -8.58
N LYS A 310 -0.39 -15.03 -9.10
CA LYS A 310 -1.22 -14.90 -10.30
C LYS A 310 -2.48 -14.08 -10.05
N GLU A 311 -3.08 -14.19 -8.86
CA GLU A 311 -4.18 -13.32 -8.43
C GLU A 311 -3.73 -11.86 -8.42
N ALA A 312 -2.56 -11.56 -7.82
CA ALA A 312 -1.98 -10.22 -7.83
C ALA A 312 -1.74 -9.70 -9.26
N GLU A 313 -1.15 -10.53 -10.14
CA GLU A 313 -0.91 -10.17 -11.55
C GLU A 313 -2.21 -9.86 -12.30
N LYS A 314 -3.28 -10.62 -12.04
CA LYS A 314 -4.60 -10.38 -12.66
C LYS A 314 -5.15 -9.01 -12.27
N ILE A 315 -5.12 -8.68 -10.98
CA ILE A 315 -5.62 -7.38 -10.48
C ILE A 315 -4.81 -6.24 -11.09
N LEU A 316 -3.49 -6.38 -11.18
CA LEU A 316 -2.63 -5.37 -11.80
C LEU A 316 -2.91 -5.18 -13.29
N LYS A 317 -3.28 -6.25 -14.02
CA LYS A 317 -3.71 -6.13 -15.41
C LYS A 317 -5.03 -5.36 -15.55
N GLU A 318 -5.97 -5.56 -14.62
CA GLU A 318 -7.25 -4.82 -14.58
C GLU A 318 -7.05 -3.33 -14.24
N VAL A 319 -6.15 -3.03 -13.31
CA VAL A 319 -5.74 -1.65 -13.00
C VAL A 319 -5.09 -1.00 -14.21
N ASN A 320 -4.13 -1.68 -14.83
CA ASN A 320 -3.44 -1.17 -16.03
C ASN A 320 -4.34 -1.03 -17.26
N SER A 321 -5.41 -1.81 -17.39
CA SER A 321 -6.35 -1.69 -18.53
C SER A 321 -7.34 -0.53 -18.34
N THR A 322 -7.66 -0.19 -17.09
CA THR A 322 -8.45 1.01 -16.73
C THR A 322 -7.61 2.28 -16.94
N MET A 323 -6.29 2.15 -16.85
CA MET A 323 -5.31 3.17 -17.17
C MET A 323 -5.29 3.52 -18.67
N SER A 324 -6.15 4.46 -19.09
CA SER A 324 -6.21 4.88 -20.49
C SER A 324 -4.92 5.60 -20.95
N MET A 325 -4.27 5.02 -21.98
CA MET A 325 -3.62 5.67 -23.13
C MET A 325 -2.50 6.71 -22.95
N SER A 326 -2.00 6.94 -21.73
CA SER A 326 -0.83 7.79 -21.56
C SER A 326 0.28 7.05 -20.82
N TRP A 327 1.37 6.86 -21.55
CA TRP A 327 2.75 6.66 -21.08
C TRP A 327 3.40 5.27 -21.20
N THR A 328 4.70 5.39 -21.46
CA THR A 328 5.70 4.43 -21.96
C THR A 328 6.22 3.44 -20.90
N ASN A 329 6.93 2.40 -21.34
CA ASN A 329 7.63 1.37 -20.54
C ASN A 329 8.64 1.88 -19.48
N SER A 330 8.76 3.19 -19.23
CA SER A 330 9.80 3.82 -18.40
C SER A 330 9.31 4.31 -17.02
N ASP A 331 8.06 4.06 -16.63
CA ASP A 331 7.53 4.55 -15.36
C ASP A 331 8.04 3.74 -14.15
N ARG A 332 8.61 4.43 -13.16
CA ARG A 332 9.10 3.83 -11.90
C ARG A 332 8.02 3.07 -11.13
N CYS A 333 6.74 3.45 -11.30
CA CYS A 333 5.61 2.71 -10.74
C CYS A 333 5.53 1.27 -11.27
N ARG A 334 5.87 1.03 -12.54
CA ARG A 334 5.91 -0.35 -13.08
C ARG A 334 7.13 -1.12 -12.58
N GLN A 335 8.26 -0.44 -12.32
CA GLN A 335 9.45 -1.07 -11.74
C GLN A 335 9.18 -1.67 -10.35
N LYS A 336 8.22 -1.14 -9.58
CA LYS A 336 7.80 -1.70 -8.29
C LYS A 336 7.25 -3.12 -8.39
N TRP A 337 6.73 -3.52 -9.54
CA TRP A 337 6.17 -4.86 -9.77
C TRP A 337 7.19 -5.85 -10.36
N GLU A 338 8.43 -5.41 -10.59
CA GLU A 338 9.52 -6.29 -11.00
C GLU A 338 9.76 -7.45 -10.00
N PRO A 339 9.76 -7.22 -8.66
CA PRO A 339 9.88 -8.30 -7.69
C PRO A 339 8.75 -9.33 -7.77
N LEU A 340 7.51 -8.92 -8.08
CA LEU A 340 6.39 -9.85 -8.25
C LEU A 340 6.66 -10.82 -9.40
N LEU A 341 7.11 -10.32 -10.56
CA LEU A 341 7.43 -11.16 -11.72
C LEU A 341 8.62 -12.10 -11.43
N ASN A 342 9.64 -11.60 -10.76
CA ASN A 342 10.77 -12.42 -10.32
C ASN A 342 10.36 -13.51 -9.34
N ASN A 343 9.47 -13.19 -8.39
CA ASN A 343 8.96 -14.16 -7.42
C ASN A 343 8.11 -15.24 -8.10
N ILE A 344 7.32 -14.89 -9.12
CA ILE A 344 6.64 -15.88 -9.99
C ILE A 344 7.67 -16.78 -10.68
N GLY A 345 8.69 -16.20 -11.32
CA GLY A 345 9.76 -16.95 -11.99
C GLY A 345 10.50 -17.90 -11.04
N HIS A 346 10.84 -17.45 -9.83
CA HIS A 346 11.44 -18.27 -8.79
C HIS A 346 10.51 -19.38 -8.29
N THR A 347 9.21 -19.14 -8.21
CA THR A 347 8.21 -20.14 -7.83
C THR A 347 8.05 -21.21 -8.91
N LEU A 348 7.98 -20.80 -10.18
CA LEU A 348 7.91 -21.70 -11.34
C LEU A 348 9.17 -22.56 -11.48
N ARG A 349 10.35 -21.99 -11.19
CA ARG A 349 11.61 -22.73 -11.11
C ARG A 349 11.55 -23.86 -10.09
N GLN A 350 11.02 -23.61 -8.89
CA GLN A 350 10.86 -24.64 -7.86
C GLN A 350 9.85 -25.72 -8.27
N LEU A 351 8.84 -25.35 -9.07
CA LEU A 351 7.87 -26.26 -9.67
C LEU A 351 8.39 -26.96 -10.94
N ARG A 352 9.66 -26.76 -11.33
CA ARG A 352 10.31 -27.30 -12.54
C ARG A 352 9.67 -26.88 -13.86
N ARG A 353 8.93 -25.76 -13.88
CA ARG A 353 8.35 -25.16 -15.09
C ARG A 353 9.32 -24.11 -15.63
N TYR A 354 10.42 -24.56 -16.22
CA TYR A 354 11.55 -23.69 -16.57
C TYR A 354 11.23 -22.72 -17.73
N ASP A 355 10.51 -23.17 -18.75
CA ASP A 355 10.16 -22.32 -19.90
C ASP A 355 9.32 -21.11 -19.47
N GLU A 356 8.26 -21.35 -18.70
CA GLU A 356 7.45 -20.27 -18.14
C GLU A 356 8.26 -19.37 -17.20
N ALA A 357 9.17 -19.95 -16.39
CA ALA A 357 10.01 -19.16 -15.49
C ALA A 357 10.89 -18.16 -16.26
N ILE A 358 11.44 -18.59 -17.41
CA ILE A 358 12.22 -17.72 -18.31
C ILE A 358 11.35 -16.56 -18.81
N GLU A 359 10.14 -16.84 -19.33
CA GLU A 359 9.24 -15.79 -19.80
C GLU A 359 8.94 -14.74 -18.72
N TYR A 360 8.74 -15.15 -17.46
CA TYR A 360 8.48 -14.20 -16.36
C TYR A 360 9.72 -13.37 -15.99
N HIS A 361 10.91 -13.95 -16.00
CA HIS A 361 12.15 -13.20 -15.77
C HIS A 361 12.50 -12.26 -16.93
N GLU A 362 12.20 -12.64 -18.19
CA GLU A 362 12.31 -11.74 -19.33
C GLU A 362 11.33 -10.56 -19.21
N LYS A 363 10.07 -10.81 -18.82
CA LYS A 363 9.12 -9.75 -18.50
C LYS A 363 9.65 -8.84 -17.37
N ALA A 364 10.28 -9.39 -16.34
CA ALA A 364 10.90 -8.61 -15.28
C ALA A 364 12.02 -7.69 -15.83
N LEU A 365 12.85 -8.17 -16.75
CA LEU A 365 13.88 -7.36 -17.43
C LEU A 365 13.30 -6.26 -18.31
N THR A 366 12.09 -6.43 -18.86
CA THR A 366 11.43 -5.33 -19.59
C THR A 366 11.07 -4.15 -18.67
N LEU A 367 10.85 -4.42 -17.38
CA LEU A 367 10.59 -3.39 -16.37
C LEU A 367 11.89 -2.77 -15.83
N VAL A 368 12.86 -3.60 -15.45
CA VAL A 368 14.17 -3.18 -14.95
C VAL A 368 15.27 -3.84 -15.79
N GLN A 369 15.74 -3.11 -16.80
CA GLN A 369 16.69 -3.61 -17.79
C GLN A 369 18.07 -3.98 -17.22
N ALA A 370 18.44 -3.48 -16.04
CA ALA A 370 19.77 -3.64 -15.45
C ALA A 370 19.74 -4.31 -14.07
N ASN A 371 18.88 -5.32 -13.87
CA ASN A 371 18.86 -6.06 -12.61
C ASN A 371 19.79 -7.30 -12.66
N ALA A 372 20.91 -7.23 -11.94
CA ALA A 372 21.87 -8.34 -11.86
C ALA A 372 21.27 -9.64 -11.31
N SER A 373 20.34 -9.57 -10.34
CA SER A 373 19.72 -10.78 -9.79
C SER A 373 18.84 -11.51 -10.80
N THR A 374 18.16 -10.76 -11.66
CA THR A 374 17.29 -11.31 -12.70
C THR A 374 18.10 -12.01 -13.79
N TYR A 375 19.22 -11.39 -14.23
CA TYR A 375 20.16 -12.04 -15.13
C TYR A 375 20.79 -13.31 -14.55
N SER A 376 21.16 -13.29 -13.26
CA SER A 376 21.66 -14.48 -12.56
C SER A 376 20.60 -15.60 -12.51
N ALA A 377 19.33 -15.24 -12.28
CA ALA A 377 18.22 -16.18 -12.28
C ALA A 377 17.97 -16.82 -13.65
N LEU A 378 18.03 -16.03 -14.73
CA LEU A 378 17.97 -16.54 -16.12
C LEU A 378 19.15 -17.46 -16.42
N GLY A 379 20.38 -17.05 -16.11
CA GLY A 379 21.57 -17.88 -16.28
C GLY A 379 21.46 -19.23 -15.54
N PHE A 380 20.89 -19.22 -14.34
CA PHE A 380 20.60 -20.45 -13.59
C PHE A 380 19.51 -21.31 -14.25
N LEU A 381 18.47 -20.71 -14.81
CA LEU A 381 17.43 -21.45 -15.53
C LEU A 381 17.95 -22.10 -16.81
N TYR A 382 18.73 -21.37 -17.63
CA TYR A 382 19.37 -21.92 -18.82
C TYR A 382 20.40 -23.01 -18.47
N HIS A 383 21.14 -22.85 -17.37
CA HIS A 383 22.01 -23.92 -16.86
C HIS A 383 21.22 -25.20 -16.51
N LEU A 384 20.02 -25.07 -15.93
CA LEU A 384 19.15 -26.20 -15.64
C LEU A 384 18.52 -26.83 -16.90
N LYS A 385 18.35 -26.05 -17.97
CA LYS A 385 17.89 -26.53 -19.28
C LYS A 385 19.01 -27.12 -20.15
N GLU A 386 20.26 -27.03 -19.71
CA GLU A 386 21.46 -27.44 -20.45
C GLU A 386 21.74 -26.59 -21.71
N ASP A 387 21.13 -25.41 -21.82
CA ASP A 387 21.45 -24.40 -22.84
C ASP A 387 22.64 -23.55 -22.38
N TRP A 388 23.85 -24.07 -22.61
CA TRP A 388 25.09 -23.49 -22.09
C TRP A 388 25.42 -22.11 -22.68
N ASP A 389 25.14 -21.87 -23.97
CA ASP A 389 25.41 -20.59 -24.65
C ASP A 389 24.66 -19.44 -23.98
N GLN A 390 23.34 -19.59 -23.84
CA GLN A 390 22.47 -18.60 -23.20
C GLN A 390 22.78 -18.45 -21.71
N ALA A 391 23.12 -19.55 -21.03
CA ALA A 391 23.54 -19.50 -19.63
C ALA A 391 24.78 -18.63 -19.43
N LEU A 392 25.81 -18.79 -20.29
CA LEU A 392 27.04 -17.99 -20.23
C LEU A 392 26.79 -16.51 -20.55
N GLU A 393 25.96 -16.22 -21.56
CA GLU A 393 25.60 -14.85 -21.92
C GLU A 393 24.94 -14.12 -20.75
N HIS A 394 23.89 -14.71 -20.15
CA HIS A 394 23.18 -14.09 -19.04
C HIS A 394 24.02 -13.99 -17.76
N LEU A 395 24.90 -14.95 -17.49
CA LEU A 395 25.81 -14.88 -16.34
C LEU A 395 26.88 -13.79 -16.51
N ASN A 396 27.42 -13.64 -17.72
CA ASN A 396 28.34 -12.53 -18.02
C ASN A 396 27.63 -11.18 -17.92
N ASN A 397 26.38 -11.08 -18.38
CA ASN A 397 25.55 -9.88 -18.20
C ASN A 397 25.26 -9.59 -16.71
N ALA A 398 25.06 -10.60 -15.87
CA ALA A 398 24.92 -10.41 -14.42
C ALA A 398 26.21 -9.86 -13.80
N LEU A 399 27.37 -10.40 -14.19
CA LEU A 399 28.69 -9.99 -13.67
C LEU A 399 29.14 -8.62 -14.18
N SER A 400 28.72 -8.22 -15.38
CA SER A 400 29.01 -6.88 -15.91
C SER A 400 28.30 -5.78 -15.09
N ILE A 401 27.12 -6.08 -14.56
CA ILE A 401 26.36 -5.19 -13.67
C ILE A 401 26.89 -5.28 -12.23
N ARG A 402 27.05 -6.51 -11.71
CA ARG A 402 27.54 -6.76 -10.35
C ARG A 402 28.68 -7.78 -10.37
N TYR A 403 29.90 -7.25 -10.42
CA TYR A 403 31.12 -8.04 -10.48
C TYR A 403 31.29 -9.02 -9.29
N ASN A 404 30.85 -8.62 -8.09
CA ASN A 404 31.01 -9.42 -6.86
C ASN A 404 29.78 -10.28 -6.55
N ASP A 405 29.23 -10.98 -7.54
CA ASP A 405 28.18 -11.97 -7.30
C ASP A 405 28.74 -13.39 -7.21
N SER A 406 28.85 -13.89 -5.98
CA SER A 406 29.32 -15.25 -5.68
C SER A 406 28.49 -16.34 -6.37
N ILE A 407 27.18 -16.11 -6.53
CA ILE A 407 26.27 -17.09 -7.14
C ILE A 407 26.57 -17.20 -8.63
N SER A 408 26.61 -16.07 -9.33
CA SER A 408 26.89 -16.02 -10.77
C SER A 408 28.29 -16.53 -11.11
N THR A 409 29.31 -16.17 -10.32
CA THR A 409 30.69 -16.68 -10.50
C THR A 409 30.77 -18.19 -10.30
N SER A 410 30.22 -18.73 -9.20
CA SER A 410 30.22 -20.18 -8.94
C SER A 410 29.44 -20.96 -10.00
N LEU A 411 28.36 -20.39 -10.53
CA LEU A 411 27.60 -21.03 -11.60
C LEU A 411 28.38 -21.00 -12.93
N LEU A 412 29.07 -19.90 -13.22
CA LEU A 412 29.90 -19.74 -14.40
C LEU A 412 31.09 -20.71 -14.42
N GLU A 413 31.73 -20.93 -13.26
CA GLU A 413 32.76 -21.96 -13.10
C GLU A 413 32.25 -23.37 -13.39
N LYS A 414 30.97 -23.65 -13.12
CA LYS A 414 30.33 -24.94 -13.42
C LYS A 414 29.82 -25.06 -14.85
N THR A 415 29.44 -23.96 -15.50
CA THR A 415 28.96 -23.98 -16.90
C THR A 415 30.10 -24.14 -17.89
N ILE A 416 31.27 -23.51 -17.65
CA ILE A 416 32.40 -23.53 -18.61
C ILE A 416 32.88 -24.95 -18.97
N PRO A 417 33.13 -25.87 -18.01
CA PRO A 417 33.55 -27.23 -18.36
C PRO A 417 32.52 -27.97 -19.20
N LYS A 418 31.23 -27.88 -18.83
CA LYS A 418 30.13 -28.52 -19.56
C LYS A 418 29.95 -27.95 -20.97
N TYR A 419 30.14 -26.64 -21.11
CA TYR A 419 30.13 -25.98 -22.41
C TYR A 419 31.25 -26.49 -23.31
N ASN A 420 32.47 -26.61 -22.77
CA ASN A 420 33.62 -27.13 -23.51
C ASN A 420 33.44 -28.61 -23.89
N GLU A 421 32.81 -29.42 -23.03
CA GLU A 421 32.41 -30.79 -23.35
C GLU A 421 31.39 -30.83 -24.50
N ALA A 422 30.31 -30.05 -24.40
CA ALA A 422 29.30 -29.97 -25.46
C ALA A 422 29.87 -29.48 -26.81
N LEU A 423 30.81 -28.51 -26.78
CA LEU A 423 31.52 -28.06 -27.97
C LEU A 423 32.42 -29.15 -28.58
N ARG A 424 33.09 -29.95 -27.75
CA ARG A 424 33.91 -31.09 -28.22
C ARG A 424 33.06 -32.16 -28.88
N ASP A 425 31.88 -32.46 -28.32
CA ASP A 425 30.95 -33.42 -28.89
C ASP A 425 30.38 -32.93 -30.24
N MET A 426 30.19 -31.61 -30.40
CA MET A 426 29.76 -31.01 -31.68
C MET A 426 30.86 -30.93 -32.74
N LEU A 427 32.14 -30.88 -32.35
CA LEU A 427 33.29 -30.78 -33.24
C LEU A 427 34.37 -31.84 -32.90
N PRO A 428 34.10 -33.12 -33.19
CA PRO A 428 34.97 -34.24 -32.78
C PRO A 428 36.35 -34.32 -33.46
N GLY A 429 36.82 -33.26 -34.15
CA GLY A 429 38.07 -33.27 -34.91
C GLY A 429 38.91 -31.98 -34.88
N MET A 430 38.55 -30.97 -34.08
CA MET A 430 39.33 -29.73 -33.99
C MET A 430 40.33 -29.67 -32.83
N VAL A 431 40.26 -30.59 -31.86
CA VAL A 431 41.08 -30.52 -30.63
C VAL A 431 42.36 -31.37 -30.70
N ASP A 432 42.51 -32.25 -31.70
CA ASP A 432 43.69 -33.13 -31.84
C ASP A 432 44.90 -32.46 -32.54
N SER A 433 45.02 -31.12 -32.54
CA SER A 433 46.09 -30.42 -33.27
C SER A 433 46.85 -29.35 -32.48
N THR A 434 47.10 -29.59 -31.19
CA THR A 434 48.13 -28.84 -30.45
C THR A 434 48.92 -29.80 -29.55
N ASP A 435 49.89 -30.48 -30.14
CA ASP A 435 51.10 -30.98 -29.46
C ASP A 435 52.21 -29.91 -29.53
#